data_AF-A0A949I636-F1
#
_entry.id   AF-A0A949I636-F1
#
_cell.length_a   1.000
_cell.length_b   1.000
_cell.length_c   1.000
_cell.angle_alpha   90.00
_cell.angle_beta   90.00
_cell.angle_gamma   90.00
#
_symmetry.space_group_name_H-M   'P 1'
#
loop_
_entity.id
_entity.type
_entity.pdbx_description
1 polymer ?
#
loop_
_entity_poly.entity_id
_entity_poly.type
_entity_poly.pdbx_seq_one_letter_code
_entity_poly.pdbx_strand_id
1 'polypeptide(L)'
;FDFCERVDLNRVNKRVVEALIRAGAFDSLHADRATLMASVERAMSHAQSAAASAGQSGLFDSADAAASVAPQLTPARTWTLREQLAQEKTAIGFYLSGHLFDEVAAEMQRLTGRRIGTLQEAREPVMVAGVVTACRFQKGMRGLMAILTLDDKSGAIEAVAYSELVTERRDLLKEDELLVVRGKVQFDKFSNGLRINIDDCWSLEGARRRFGKAISLRVNGTAPVDDVVQVIRRHHATDGLPLVIDVERNGAASRVELGERARVVPSDDAIRMLRALALGDSVQVLFQ
;
A
#
# COMPACT_ATOMS: atom_id res chain seq x y z
N PHE A 1 19.49 21.23 -0.46
CA PHE A 1 20.73 21.96 -0.16
C PHE A 1 20.42 23.41 0.11
N ASP A 2 20.03 24.21 -0.89
CA ASP A 2 19.66 25.63 -0.73
C ASP A 2 18.68 25.92 0.42
N PHE A 3 17.62 25.12 0.59
CA PHE A 3 16.72 25.24 1.75
C PHE A 3 17.46 25.17 3.10
N CYS A 4 18.37 24.20 3.28
CA CYS A 4 19.12 24.02 4.53
C CYS A 4 20.12 25.14 4.78
N GLU A 5 20.61 25.81 3.74
CA GLU A 5 21.51 26.98 3.86
C GLU A 5 20.75 28.24 4.26
N ARG A 6 19.49 28.37 3.84
CA ARG A 6 18.68 29.58 4.09
C ARG A 6 17.94 29.57 5.43
N VAL A 7 17.71 28.40 6.02
CA VAL A 7 16.97 28.29 7.29
C VAL A 7 17.92 28.20 8.49
N ASP A 8 17.46 28.69 9.63
CA ASP A 8 18.16 28.51 10.91
C ASP A 8 18.02 27.04 11.36
N LEU A 9 19.11 26.27 11.22
CA LEU A 9 19.16 24.85 11.57
C LEU A 9 19.00 24.57 13.07
N ASN A 10 19.12 25.59 13.95
CA ASN A 10 18.79 25.43 15.37
C ASN A 10 17.28 25.32 15.60
N ARG A 11 16.49 26.04 14.78
CA ARG A 11 15.03 26.00 14.81
C ARG A 11 14.48 24.88 13.93
N VAL A 12 15.12 24.66 12.77
CA VAL A 12 14.76 23.63 11.80
C VAL A 12 15.80 22.51 11.86
N ASN A 13 15.67 21.68 12.89
CA ASN A 13 16.57 20.54 13.08
C ASN A 13 16.27 19.39 12.08
N LYS A 14 17.12 18.36 12.07
CA LYS A 14 16.99 17.17 11.19
C LYS A 14 15.58 16.57 11.21
N ARG A 15 14.98 16.43 12.39
CA ARG A 15 13.64 15.83 12.54
C ARG A 15 12.56 16.68 11.86
N VAL A 16 12.69 18.01 11.91
CA VAL A 16 11.75 18.93 11.22
C VAL A 16 11.89 18.80 9.71
N VAL A 17 13.12 18.79 9.17
CA VAL A 17 13.35 18.62 7.73
C VAL A 17 12.80 17.28 7.25
N GLU A 18 13.06 16.20 7.97
CA GLU A 18 12.51 14.88 7.67
C GLU A 18 10.97 14.88 7.68
N ALA A 19 10.34 15.51 8.68
CA ALA A 19 8.88 15.61 8.76
C ALA A 19 8.29 16.40 7.57
N LEU A 20 8.93 17.50 7.16
CA LEU A 20 8.54 18.29 6.00
C LEU A 20 8.62 17.48 4.70
N ILE A 21 9.69 16.69 4.52
CA ILE A 21 9.84 15.80 3.36
C ILE A 21 8.74 14.73 3.37
N ARG A 22 8.51 14.08 4.51
CA ARG A 22 7.46 13.05 4.65
C ARG A 22 6.07 13.60 4.38
N ALA A 23 5.80 14.84 4.80
CA ALA A 23 4.54 15.56 4.53
C ALA A 23 4.38 16.04 3.07
N GLY A 24 5.42 15.94 2.24
CA GLY A 24 5.38 16.36 0.83
C GLY A 24 5.68 17.83 0.56
N ALA A 25 6.22 18.56 1.55
CA ALA A 25 6.53 19.99 1.39
C ALA A 25 7.61 20.27 0.31
N PHE A 26 8.37 19.25 -0.10
CA PHE A 26 9.44 19.33 -1.09
C PHE A 26 9.08 18.71 -2.44
N ASP A 27 7.85 18.25 -2.65
CA ASP A 27 7.46 17.51 -3.87
C ASP A 27 7.57 18.34 -5.14
N SER A 28 7.39 19.66 -5.04
CA SER A 28 7.59 20.60 -6.16
C SER A 28 9.06 20.80 -6.54
N LEU A 29 9.98 20.47 -5.63
CA LEU A 29 11.43 20.59 -5.83
C LEU A 29 12.03 19.27 -6.31
N HIS A 30 11.53 18.14 -5.80
CA HIS A 30 11.96 16.81 -6.21
C HIS A 30 10.87 15.78 -5.92
N ALA A 31 10.50 14.99 -6.93
CA ALA A 31 9.40 14.02 -6.81
C ALA A 31 9.73 12.83 -5.90
N ASP A 32 10.99 12.36 -5.88
CA ASP A 32 11.37 11.20 -5.06
C ASP A 32 11.76 11.61 -3.64
N ARG A 33 10.80 11.45 -2.73
CA ARG A 33 10.97 11.70 -1.29
C ARG A 33 11.99 10.76 -0.64
N ALA A 34 12.21 9.55 -1.16
CA ALA A 34 13.18 8.61 -0.58
C ALA A 34 14.62 9.12 -0.77
N THR A 35 14.93 9.61 -1.97
CA THR A 35 16.19 10.28 -2.29
C THR A 35 16.40 11.55 -1.45
N LEU A 36 15.35 12.36 -1.26
CA LEU A 36 15.42 13.53 -0.38
C LEU A 36 15.73 13.13 1.08
N MET A 37 15.04 12.12 1.62
CA MET A 37 15.27 11.60 2.96
C MET A 37 16.70 11.09 3.16
N ALA A 38 17.23 10.34 2.20
CA ALA A 38 18.61 9.85 2.22
C ALA A 38 19.66 10.99 2.13
N SER A 39 19.25 12.15 1.65
CA SER A 39 20.12 13.31 1.44
C SER A 39 20.10 14.32 2.59
N VAL A 40 19.18 14.19 3.57
CA VAL A 40 18.99 15.19 4.64
C VAL A 40 20.27 15.47 5.41
N GLU A 41 20.97 14.41 5.83
CA GLU A 41 22.18 14.55 6.62
C GLU A 41 23.29 15.26 5.84
N ARG A 42 23.50 14.85 4.59
CA ARG A 42 24.45 15.52 3.70
C ARG A 42 24.08 16.98 3.46
N ALA A 43 22.79 17.30 3.31
CA ALA A 43 22.31 18.66 3.11
C ALA A 43 22.55 19.56 4.34
N MET A 44 22.34 19.04 5.54
CA MET A 44 22.60 19.80 6.77
C MET A 44 24.09 20.00 7.02
N SER A 45 24.92 18.96 6.82
CA SER A 45 26.38 19.08 6.96
C SER A 45 26.98 20.07 5.95
N HIS A 46 26.45 20.09 4.72
CA HIS A 46 26.83 21.07 3.71
C HIS A 46 26.51 22.49 4.17
N ALA A 47 25.29 22.74 4.63
CA ALA A 47 24.87 24.06 5.12
C ALA A 47 25.69 24.55 6.32
N GLN A 48 26.04 23.66 7.26
CA GLN A 48 26.93 23.99 8.38
C GLN A 48 28.33 24.38 7.92
N SER A 49 28.88 23.64 6.94
CA SER A 49 30.21 23.92 6.38
C SER A 49 30.23 25.25 5.62
N ALA A 50 29.18 25.54 4.85
CA ALA A 50 29.00 26.80 4.13
C ALA A 50 28.91 27.99 5.12
N ALA A 51 28.12 27.86 6.19
CA ALA A 51 27.99 28.89 7.23
C ALA A 51 29.32 29.16 7.97
N ALA A 52 30.07 28.11 8.29
CA ALA A 52 31.40 28.23 8.91
C ALA A 52 32.41 28.93 7.99
N SER A 53 32.35 28.65 6.69
CA SER A 53 33.25 29.24 5.69
C SER A 53 32.91 30.70 5.39
N ALA A 54 31.62 31.06 5.39
CA ALA A 54 31.18 32.45 5.22
C ALA A 54 31.75 33.39 6.28
N GLY A 55 31.87 32.92 7.54
CA GLY A 55 32.49 33.66 8.64
C GLY A 55 34.02 33.81 8.54
N GLN A 56 34.67 33.11 7.60
CA GLN A 56 36.12 33.18 7.36
C GLN A 56 36.49 33.87 6.04
N SER A 57 35.52 34.29 5.22
CA SER A 57 35.79 35.00 3.98
C SER A 57 36.32 36.42 4.26
N GLY A 58 37.62 36.59 4.05
CA GLY A 58 38.30 37.89 4.16
C GLY A 58 38.09 38.75 2.91
N LEU A 59 38.24 40.07 3.06
CA LEU A 59 38.06 41.11 2.02
C LEU A 59 38.92 40.94 0.74
N PHE A 60 39.77 39.91 0.67
CA PHE A 60 40.70 39.61 -0.42
C PHE A 60 40.43 38.29 -1.16
N ASP A 61 39.38 37.55 -0.81
CA ASP A 61 39.06 36.24 -1.41
C ASP A 61 38.21 36.35 -2.70
N SER A 62 38.12 37.54 -3.28
CA SER A 62 37.20 37.87 -4.38
C SER A 62 37.68 37.46 -5.79
N ALA A 63 38.72 36.63 -5.91
CA ALA A 63 39.28 36.25 -7.21
C ALA A 63 39.11 34.77 -7.58
N ASP A 64 38.72 33.88 -6.66
CA ASP A 64 38.57 32.45 -7.00
C ASP A 64 37.60 31.71 -6.06
N ALA A 65 36.50 32.38 -5.67
CA ALA A 65 35.40 31.71 -4.98
C ALA A 65 34.72 30.76 -5.96
N ALA A 66 35.29 29.56 -6.12
CA ALA A 66 34.60 28.41 -6.65
C ALA A 66 33.28 28.31 -5.88
N ALA A 67 32.18 28.71 -6.52
CA ALA A 67 30.85 28.57 -5.96
C ALA A 67 30.77 27.14 -5.43
N SER A 68 30.63 27.00 -4.11
CA SER A 68 30.51 25.71 -3.42
C SER A 68 29.45 24.90 -4.16
N VAL A 69 29.88 24.01 -5.05
CA VAL A 69 28.96 23.24 -5.88
C VAL A 69 28.23 22.34 -4.91
N ALA A 70 26.92 22.56 -4.77
CA ALA A 70 26.10 21.72 -3.92
C ALA A 70 26.31 20.26 -4.36
N PRO A 71 26.61 19.35 -3.40
CA PRO A 71 26.79 17.96 -3.75
C PRO A 71 25.49 17.41 -4.35
N GLN A 72 25.61 16.30 -5.10
CA GLN A 72 24.45 15.65 -5.70
C GLN A 72 23.45 15.18 -4.63
N LEU A 73 22.35 14.53 -5.02
CA LEU A 73 21.49 13.82 -4.06
C LEU A 73 21.99 12.40 -3.83
N THR A 74 21.74 11.85 -2.65
CA THR A 74 22.12 10.48 -2.30
C THR A 74 21.09 9.55 -2.91
N PRO A 75 21.46 8.67 -3.87
CA PRO A 75 20.50 7.77 -4.49
C PRO A 75 19.90 6.83 -3.46
N ALA A 76 18.60 6.61 -3.55
CA ALA A 76 17.87 5.67 -2.71
C ALA A 76 16.86 4.89 -3.56
N ARG A 77 16.42 3.73 -3.06
CA ARG A 77 15.27 3.04 -3.64
C ARG A 77 14.03 3.91 -3.41
N THR A 78 13.32 4.21 -4.49
CA THR A 78 12.02 4.90 -4.42
C THR A 78 11.04 4.11 -3.54
N TRP A 79 10.30 4.82 -2.71
CA TRP A 79 9.27 4.23 -1.87
C TRP A 79 8.14 3.64 -2.71
N THR A 80 7.56 2.53 -2.24
CA THR A 80 6.27 2.08 -2.73
C THR A 80 5.18 3.06 -2.28
N LEU A 81 4.00 3.01 -2.91
CA LEU A 81 2.86 3.83 -2.48
C LEU A 81 2.54 3.61 -1.00
N ARG A 82 2.51 2.35 -0.55
CA ARG A 82 2.29 2.01 0.86
C ARG A 82 3.33 2.63 1.79
N GLU A 83 4.60 2.59 1.41
CA GLU A 83 5.68 3.22 2.18
C GLU A 83 5.50 4.75 2.24
N GLN A 84 5.22 5.39 1.10
CA GLN A 84 5.00 6.83 1.04
C GLN A 84 3.80 7.26 1.89
N LEU A 85 2.66 6.58 1.76
CA LEU A 85 1.46 6.86 2.54
C LEU A 85 1.68 6.66 4.04
N ALA A 86 2.45 5.64 4.44
CA ALA A 86 2.83 5.45 5.85
C ALA A 86 3.68 6.60 6.38
N GLN A 87 4.58 7.16 5.55
CA GLN A 87 5.37 8.34 5.91
C GLN A 87 4.49 9.59 6.04
N GLU A 88 3.51 9.77 5.16
CA GLU A 88 2.52 10.87 5.26
C GLU A 88 1.72 10.77 6.55
N LYS A 89 1.11 9.61 6.83
CA LYS A 89 0.35 9.41 8.07
C LYS A 89 1.20 9.69 9.31
N THR A 90 2.48 9.30 9.28
CA THR A 90 3.41 9.59 10.38
C THR A 90 3.69 11.10 10.56
N ALA A 91 3.71 11.87 9.46
CA ALA A 91 4.05 13.28 9.49
C ALA A 91 2.84 14.20 9.76
N ILE A 92 1.68 13.90 9.17
CA ILE A 92 0.49 14.75 9.18
C ILE A 92 -0.76 14.09 9.78
N GLY A 93 -0.71 12.79 10.08
CA GLY A 93 -1.80 12.04 10.73
C GLY A 93 -2.80 11.36 9.79
N PHE A 94 -2.71 11.59 8.48
CA PHE A 94 -3.61 11.01 7.48
C PHE A 94 -2.89 10.80 6.13
N TYR A 95 -3.53 10.05 5.22
CA TYR A 95 -3.07 9.85 3.85
C TYR A 95 -3.49 11.02 2.97
N LEU A 96 -2.54 11.72 2.35
CA LEU A 96 -2.82 12.92 1.55
C LEU A 96 -2.76 12.64 0.04
N SER A 97 -1.72 11.93 -0.41
CA SER A 97 -1.46 11.74 -1.84
C SER A 97 -2.30 10.64 -2.50
N GLY A 98 -2.91 9.75 -1.73
CA GLY A 98 -3.67 8.62 -2.26
C GLY A 98 -4.34 7.80 -1.17
N HIS A 99 -4.85 6.63 -1.55
CA HIS A 99 -5.52 5.71 -0.63
C HIS A 99 -4.93 4.30 -0.74
N LEU A 100 -4.69 3.62 0.41
CA LEU A 100 -4.12 2.26 0.43
C LEU A 100 -4.95 1.23 -0.34
N PHE A 101 -6.25 1.49 -0.52
CA PHE A 101 -7.14 0.64 -1.31
C PHE A 101 -6.95 0.80 -2.83
N ASP A 102 -6.25 1.83 -3.31
CA ASP A 102 -6.15 2.11 -4.75
C ASP A 102 -5.46 0.97 -5.52
N GLU A 103 -4.44 0.33 -4.94
CA GLU A 103 -3.68 -0.76 -5.61
C GLU A 103 -4.53 -2.01 -5.89
N VAL A 104 -5.60 -2.20 -5.12
CA VAL A 104 -6.44 -3.41 -5.12
C VAL A 104 -7.89 -3.13 -5.47
N ALA A 105 -8.30 -1.86 -5.62
CA ALA A 105 -9.69 -1.47 -5.79
C ALA A 105 -10.38 -2.21 -6.95
N ALA A 106 -9.70 -2.29 -8.10
CA ALA A 106 -10.24 -3.00 -9.27
C ALA A 106 -10.36 -4.51 -9.04
N GLU A 107 -9.43 -5.10 -8.29
CA GLU A 107 -9.45 -6.51 -7.93
C GLU A 107 -10.58 -6.81 -6.94
N MET A 108 -10.68 -6.01 -5.88
CA MET A 108 -11.71 -6.15 -4.87
C MET A 108 -13.10 -5.90 -5.43
N GLN A 109 -13.27 -4.97 -6.36
CA GLN A 109 -14.55 -4.75 -7.04
C GLN A 109 -15.04 -6.02 -7.76
N ARG A 110 -14.14 -6.84 -8.34
CA ARG A 110 -14.50 -8.12 -8.97
C ARG A 110 -14.91 -9.18 -7.95
N LEU A 111 -14.31 -9.16 -6.76
CA LEU A 111 -14.62 -10.09 -5.68
C LEU A 111 -15.91 -9.72 -4.92
N THR A 112 -16.03 -8.46 -4.50
CA THR A 112 -17.13 -8.00 -3.62
C THR A 112 -18.37 -7.60 -4.41
N GLY A 113 -18.20 -7.15 -5.66
CA GLY A 113 -19.25 -6.63 -6.51
C GLY A 113 -19.84 -5.29 -6.07
N ARG A 114 -19.42 -4.73 -4.92
CA ARG A 114 -20.00 -3.52 -4.32
C ARG A 114 -18.92 -2.66 -3.66
N ARG A 115 -19.20 -1.36 -3.63
CA ARG A 115 -18.39 -0.36 -2.93
C ARG A 115 -19.08 0.08 -1.64
N ILE A 116 -18.30 0.44 -0.62
CA ILE A 116 -18.81 0.83 0.70
C ILE A 116 -19.77 2.02 0.58
N GLY A 117 -19.43 3.04 -0.21
CA GLY A 117 -20.26 4.23 -0.41
C GLY A 117 -21.60 3.97 -1.11
N THR A 118 -21.81 2.75 -1.65
CA THR A 118 -23.07 2.35 -2.31
C THR A 118 -23.90 1.37 -1.48
N LEU A 119 -23.48 1.06 -0.26
CA LEU A 119 -24.18 0.13 0.60
C LEU A 119 -25.54 0.69 1.06
N GLN A 120 -26.48 -0.24 1.21
CA GLN A 120 -27.80 -0.01 1.77
C GLN A 120 -28.09 -1.14 2.76
N GLU A 121 -29.09 -0.93 3.61
CA GLU A 121 -29.57 -1.99 4.50
C GLU A 121 -29.94 -3.24 3.70
N ALA A 122 -29.42 -4.39 4.13
CA ALA A 122 -29.58 -5.65 3.42
C ALA A 122 -29.92 -6.76 4.41
N ARG A 123 -30.91 -7.59 4.05
CA ARG A 123 -31.28 -8.77 4.85
C ARG A 123 -30.21 -9.86 4.76
N GLU A 124 -29.64 -10.01 3.57
CA GLU A 124 -28.60 -11.00 3.30
C GLU A 124 -27.21 -10.43 3.57
N PRO A 125 -26.26 -11.27 4.03
CA PRO A 125 -24.88 -10.84 4.19
C PRO A 125 -24.27 -10.41 2.85
N VAL A 126 -23.58 -9.27 2.86
CA VAL A 126 -22.82 -8.75 1.73
C VAL A 126 -21.34 -8.93 2.00
N MET A 127 -20.54 -8.96 0.93
CA MET A 127 -19.09 -8.92 1.01
C MET A 127 -18.60 -7.53 0.62
N VAL A 128 -17.70 -6.96 1.41
CA VAL A 128 -17.05 -5.68 1.14
C VAL A 128 -15.58 -5.75 1.52
N ALA A 129 -14.77 -4.88 0.92
CA ALA A 129 -13.36 -4.78 1.21
C ALA A 129 -13.01 -3.33 1.45
N GLY A 130 -12.12 -3.08 2.40
CA GLY A 130 -11.66 -1.73 2.73
C GLY A 130 -10.41 -1.80 3.60
N VAL A 131 -9.82 -0.64 3.81
CA VAL A 131 -8.70 -0.43 4.72
C VAL A 131 -9.25 -0.06 6.08
N VAL A 132 -8.73 -0.68 7.14
CA VAL A 132 -9.09 -0.34 8.51
C VAL A 132 -8.44 1.00 8.88
N THR A 133 -9.23 2.07 8.96
CA THR A 133 -8.73 3.41 9.31
C THR A 133 -8.77 3.68 10.81
N ALA A 134 -9.61 2.95 11.55
CA ALA A 134 -9.66 2.99 13.01
C ALA A 134 -10.03 1.60 13.54
N CYS A 135 -9.43 1.20 14.68
CA CYS A 135 -9.77 -0.04 15.35
C CYS A 135 -9.78 0.15 16.87
N ARG A 136 -10.91 -0.17 17.51
CA ARG A 136 -11.02 -0.15 18.98
C ARG A 136 -11.62 -1.44 19.50
N PHE A 137 -11.07 -1.94 20.60
CA PHE A 137 -11.60 -3.10 21.32
C PHE A 137 -12.35 -2.63 22.56
N GLN A 138 -13.56 -3.14 22.77
CA GLN A 138 -14.39 -2.81 23.93
C GLN A 138 -15.05 -4.07 24.50
N LYS A 139 -15.19 -4.13 25.83
CA LYS A 139 -16.01 -5.14 26.48
C LYS A 139 -17.48 -4.71 26.43
N GLY A 140 -18.32 -5.52 25.81
CA GLY A 140 -19.78 -5.36 25.84
C GLY A 140 -20.46 -6.46 26.65
N MET A 141 -21.81 -6.44 26.62
CA MET A 141 -22.63 -7.44 27.31
C MET A 141 -22.39 -8.87 26.82
N ARG A 142 -22.01 -9.05 25.55
CA ARG A 142 -21.77 -10.34 24.90
C ARG A 142 -20.29 -10.71 24.82
N GLY A 143 -19.43 -10.09 25.65
CA GLY A 143 -17.99 -10.31 25.64
C GLY A 143 -17.20 -9.22 24.91
N LEU A 144 -15.99 -9.56 24.48
CA LEU A 144 -15.11 -8.63 23.76
C LEU A 144 -15.68 -8.35 22.36
N MET A 145 -15.69 -7.11 21.92
CA MET A 145 -16.02 -6.74 20.54
C MET A 145 -14.94 -5.82 19.98
N ALA A 146 -14.74 -5.88 18.66
CA ALA A 146 -13.92 -4.94 17.92
C ALA A 146 -14.83 -4.08 17.05
N ILE A 147 -14.63 -2.78 17.12
CA ILE A 147 -15.29 -1.81 16.25
C ILE A 147 -14.22 -1.21 15.35
N LEU A 148 -14.41 -1.40 14.05
CA LEU A 148 -13.52 -0.99 12.99
C LEU A 148 -14.21 0.09 12.15
N THR A 149 -13.43 0.97 11.56
CA THR A 149 -13.89 1.80 10.44
C THR A 149 -13.23 1.28 9.17
N LEU A 150 -14.03 0.80 8.21
CA LEU A 150 -13.56 0.34 6.91
C LEU A 150 -13.76 1.44 5.87
N ASP A 151 -12.71 1.76 5.12
CA ASP A 151 -12.71 2.77 4.06
C ASP A 151 -12.22 2.16 2.73
N ASP A 152 -12.96 2.35 1.65
CA ASP A 152 -12.62 1.88 0.30
C ASP A 152 -12.44 3.02 -0.72
N LYS A 153 -12.21 4.26 -0.24
CA LYS A 153 -12.20 5.53 -0.98
C LYS A 153 -13.56 6.00 -1.48
N SER A 154 -14.54 5.11 -1.66
CA SER A 154 -15.90 5.52 -2.04
C SER A 154 -16.75 5.94 -0.84
N GLY A 155 -16.40 5.45 0.35
CA GLY A 155 -17.03 5.80 1.62
C GLY A 155 -16.43 5.00 2.76
N ALA A 156 -16.82 5.38 3.98
CA ALA A 156 -16.44 4.69 5.20
C ALA A 156 -17.67 4.08 5.89
N ILE A 157 -17.52 2.90 6.49
CA ILE A 157 -18.58 2.23 7.26
C ILE A 157 -18.02 1.66 8.57
N GLU A 158 -18.80 1.76 9.64
CA GLU A 158 -18.48 1.09 10.90
C GLU A 158 -18.73 -0.43 10.76
N ALA A 159 -17.74 -1.22 11.12
CA ALA A 159 -17.78 -2.68 11.06
C ALA A 159 -17.55 -3.29 12.44
N VAL A 160 -18.44 -4.17 12.88
CA VAL A 160 -18.43 -4.72 14.24
C VAL A 160 -18.18 -6.22 14.19
N ALA A 161 -17.09 -6.66 14.83
CA ALA A 161 -16.78 -8.06 15.08
C ALA A 161 -17.06 -8.42 16.54
N TYR A 162 -17.75 -9.54 16.76
CA TYR A 162 -18.08 -10.05 18.10
C TYR A 162 -17.06 -11.08 18.62
N SER A 163 -17.19 -11.45 19.89
CA SER A 163 -16.13 -12.11 20.69
C SER A 163 -15.50 -13.35 20.05
N GLU A 164 -16.28 -14.19 19.36
CA GLU A 164 -15.77 -15.38 18.66
C GLU A 164 -14.79 -14.98 17.55
N LEU A 165 -15.25 -14.12 16.63
CA LEU A 165 -14.44 -13.62 15.52
C LEU A 165 -13.24 -12.81 15.99
N VAL A 166 -13.40 -12.00 17.06
CA VAL A 166 -12.29 -11.25 17.64
C VAL A 166 -11.20 -12.18 18.17
N THR A 167 -11.58 -13.31 18.76
CA THR A 167 -10.61 -14.28 19.30
C THR A 167 -9.91 -15.04 18.18
N GLU A 168 -10.64 -15.43 17.12
CA GLU A 168 -10.11 -16.19 16.00
C GLU A 168 -9.26 -15.34 15.04
N ARG A 169 -9.66 -14.08 14.80
CA ARG A 169 -9.11 -13.24 13.72
C ARG A 169 -8.40 -11.98 14.23
N ARG A 170 -7.99 -11.95 15.49
CA ARG A 170 -7.42 -10.76 16.15
C ARG A 170 -6.30 -10.08 15.35
N ASP A 171 -5.43 -10.86 14.72
CA ASP A 171 -4.28 -10.36 13.96
C ASP A 171 -4.68 -9.57 12.70
N LEU A 172 -5.90 -9.77 12.21
CA LEU A 172 -6.49 -9.04 11.09
C LEU A 172 -7.19 -7.74 11.51
N LEU A 173 -7.56 -7.62 12.80
CA LEU A 173 -8.34 -6.51 13.34
C LEU A 173 -7.39 -5.42 13.88
N LYS A 174 -6.71 -4.73 12.96
CA LYS A 174 -5.79 -3.63 13.28
C LYS A 174 -5.78 -2.59 12.16
N GLU A 175 -5.37 -1.38 12.51
CA GLU A 175 -5.29 -0.27 11.55
C GLU A 175 -4.31 -0.54 10.40
N ASP A 176 -4.55 0.12 9.28
CA ASP A 176 -3.73 0.12 8.06
C ASP A 176 -3.60 -1.25 7.38
N GLU A 177 -4.48 -2.19 7.76
CA GLU A 177 -4.66 -3.45 7.05
C GLU A 177 -5.86 -3.41 6.11
N LEU A 178 -5.70 -4.10 4.99
CA LEU A 178 -6.81 -4.39 4.10
C LEU A 178 -7.57 -5.60 4.62
N LEU A 179 -8.85 -5.39 4.86
CA LEU A 179 -9.76 -6.40 5.34
C LEU A 179 -10.88 -6.63 4.33
N VAL A 180 -11.09 -7.89 3.94
CA VAL A 180 -12.30 -8.33 3.24
C VAL A 180 -13.23 -8.90 4.28
N VAL A 181 -14.44 -8.37 4.38
CA VAL A 181 -15.44 -8.79 5.37
C VAL A 181 -16.69 -9.28 4.68
N ARG A 182 -17.31 -10.29 5.27
CA ARG A 182 -18.67 -10.71 4.97
C ARG A 182 -19.54 -10.40 6.18
N GLY A 183 -20.67 -9.75 5.98
CA GLY A 183 -21.53 -9.37 7.09
C GLY A 183 -22.84 -8.74 6.69
N LYS A 184 -23.72 -8.52 7.67
CA LYS A 184 -25.04 -7.92 7.46
C LYS A 184 -24.99 -6.42 7.69
N VAL A 185 -25.43 -5.65 6.69
CA VAL A 185 -25.54 -4.19 6.78
C VAL A 185 -26.85 -3.84 7.45
N GLN A 186 -26.78 -3.12 8.56
CA GLN A 186 -27.92 -2.70 9.38
C GLN A 186 -27.82 -1.21 9.69
N PHE A 187 -28.96 -0.55 9.82
CA PHE A 187 -28.98 0.82 10.31
C PHE A 187 -28.80 0.84 11.84
N ASP A 188 -27.82 1.61 12.31
CA ASP A 188 -27.62 1.86 13.72
C ASP A 188 -28.23 3.20 14.12
N LYS A 189 -29.20 3.14 15.04
CA LYS A 189 -29.89 4.31 15.55
C LYS A 189 -28.97 5.20 16.40
N PHE A 190 -27.92 4.65 17.00
CA PHE A 190 -27.02 5.40 17.87
C PHE A 190 -26.04 6.27 17.07
N SER A 191 -25.36 5.67 16.10
CA SER A 191 -24.46 6.40 15.18
C SER A 191 -25.18 7.13 14.05
N ASN A 192 -26.50 6.94 13.91
CA ASN A 192 -27.32 7.48 12.83
C ASN A 192 -26.74 7.18 11.44
N GLY A 193 -26.27 5.95 11.26
CA GLY A 193 -25.55 5.51 10.07
C GLY A 193 -25.68 4.01 9.83
N LEU A 194 -25.19 3.57 8.68
CA LEU A 194 -25.08 2.14 8.40
C LEU A 194 -23.88 1.56 9.14
N ARG A 195 -24.05 0.36 9.67
CA ARG A 195 -22.99 -0.49 10.21
C ARG A 195 -23.04 -1.86 9.56
N ILE A 196 -21.90 -2.53 9.47
CA ILE A 196 -21.84 -3.94 9.08
C ILE A 196 -21.49 -4.80 10.29
N ASN A 197 -22.35 -5.78 10.60
CA ASN A 197 -22.03 -6.81 11.58
C ASN A 197 -21.28 -7.93 10.86
N ILE A 198 -20.03 -8.14 11.23
CA ILE A 198 -19.13 -9.06 10.55
C ILE A 198 -19.47 -10.49 10.97
N ASP A 199 -19.78 -11.32 9.97
CA ASP A 199 -19.94 -12.77 10.12
C ASP A 199 -18.58 -13.48 9.97
N ASP A 200 -17.75 -13.04 9.02
CA ASP A 200 -16.39 -13.58 8.77
C ASP A 200 -15.49 -12.52 8.10
N CYS A 201 -14.18 -12.67 8.22
CA CYS A 201 -13.20 -11.75 7.62
C CYS A 201 -11.89 -12.43 7.19
N TRP A 202 -11.25 -11.85 6.17
CA TRP A 202 -10.02 -12.35 5.58
C TRP A 202 -9.06 -11.21 5.27
N SER A 203 -7.75 -11.49 5.35
CA SER A 203 -6.74 -10.65 4.71
C SER A 203 -6.91 -10.69 3.19
N LEU A 204 -6.25 -9.78 2.47
CA LEU A 204 -6.21 -9.79 1.01
C LEU A 204 -5.77 -11.17 0.45
N GLU A 205 -4.65 -11.70 0.96
CA GLU A 205 -4.15 -13.01 0.55
C GLU A 205 -5.14 -14.13 0.90
N GLY A 206 -5.74 -14.09 2.10
CA GLY A 206 -6.73 -15.07 2.53
C GLY A 206 -7.98 -15.04 1.64
N ALA A 207 -8.44 -13.85 1.26
CA ALA A 207 -9.58 -13.67 0.36
C ALA A 207 -9.25 -14.18 -1.05
N ARG A 208 -8.07 -13.86 -1.59
CA ARG A 208 -7.59 -14.41 -2.87
C ARG A 208 -7.53 -15.93 -2.84
N ARG A 209 -6.94 -16.52 -1.81
CA ARG A 209 -6.83 -17.97 -1.65
C ARG A 209 -8.20 -18.64 -1.55
N ARG A 210 -9.15 -18.02 -0.83
CA ARG A 210 -10.47 -18.60 -0.58
C ARG A 210 -11.44 -18.46 -1.74
N PHE A 211 -11.45 -17.32 -2.42
CA PHE A 211 -12.45 -16.99 -3.45
C PHE A 211 -11.87 -16.97 -4.87
N GLY A 212 -10.55 -17.00 -5.01
CA GLY A 212 -9.87 -17.09 -6.30
C GLY A 212 -10.01 -18.47 -6.93
N LYS A 213 -10.15 -18.48 -8.26
CA LYS A 213 -10.15 -19.68 -9.11
C LYS A 213 -8.75 -19.98 -9.66
N ALA A 214 -8.03 -18.94 -10.10
CA ALA A 214 -6.72 -19.04 -10.72
C ALA A 214 -5.98 -17.70 -10.69
N ILE A 215 -4.67 -17.73 -10.85
CA ILE A 215 -3.86 -16.55 -11.22
C ILE A 215 -3.65 -16.61 -12.73
N SER A 216 -4.13 -15.61 -13.46
CA SER A 216 -3.88 -15.46 -14.90
C SER A 216 -2.67 -14.56 -15.11
N LEU A 217 -1.69 -15.08 -15.85
CA LEU A 217 -0.54 -14.36 -16.36
C LEU A 217 -0.68 -14.24 -17.88
N ARG A 218 -0.84 -13.01 -18.40
CA ARG A 218 -0.85 -12.79 -19.85
C ARG A 218 0.53 -12.42 -20.38
N VAL A 219 0.91 -13.07 -21.48
CA VAL A 219 2.21 -12.90 -22.16
C VAL A 219 2.02 -12.71 -23.67
N ASN A 220 2.93 -11.97 -24.31
CA ASN A 220 2.94 -11.78 -25.77
C ASN A 220 3.96 -12.72 -26.42
N GLY A 221 3.48 -13.75 -27.11
CA GLY A 221 4.34 -14.73 -27.75
C GLY A 221 4.96 -15.73 -26.76
N THR A 222 6.26 -15.61 -26.50
CA THR A 222 7.00 -16.60 -25.69
C THR A 222 6.96 -16.22 -24.21
N ALA A 223 6.42 -17.09 -23.37
CA ALA A 223 6.48 -16.90 -21.91
C ALA A 223 7.94 -17.04 -21.41
N PRO A 224 8.38 -16.24 -20.43
CA PRO A 224 9.68 -16.43 -19.77
C PRO A 224 9.60 -17.66 -18.85
N VAL A 225 9.75 -18.85 -19.43
CA VAL A 225 9.48 -20.13 -18.76
C VAL A 225 10.32 -20.29 -17.50
N ASP A 226 11.62 -19.98 -17.56
CA ASP A 226 12.52 -20.15 -16.41
C ASP A 226 12.14 -19.25 -15.23
N ASP A 227 11.80 -17.98 -15.50
CA ASP A 227 11.37 -17.03 -14.48
C ASP A 227 10.02 -17.45 -13.87
N VAL A 228 9.07 -17.90 -14.70
CA VAL A 228 7.78 -18.41 -14.22
C VAL A 228 7.98 -19.65 -13.35
N VAL A 229 8.85 -20.57 -13.74
CA VAL A 229 9.20 -21.75 -12.93
C VAL A 229 9.84 -21.34 -11.61
N GLN A 230 10.69 -20.31 -11.61
CA GLN A 230 11.29 -19.79 -10.38
C GLN A 230 10.22 -19.21 -9.43
N VAL A 231 9.27 -18.44 -9.95
CA VAL A 231 8.14 -17.91 -9.15
C VAL A 231 7.32 -19.06 -8.58
N ILE A 232 6.96 -20.05 -9.41
CA ILE A 232 6.22 -21.23 -8.95
C ILE A 232 6.99 -21.92 -7.82
N ARG A 233 8.28 -22.20 -7.98
CA ARG A 233 9.07 -22.89 -6.95
C ARG A 233 9.14 -22.11 -5.63
N ARG A 234 9.31 -20.79 -5.71
CA ARG A 234 9.45 -19.92 -4.53
C ARG A 234 8.14 -19.77 -3.76
N HIS A 235 7.01 -19.74 -4.47
CA HIS A 235 5.70 -19.46 -3.89
C HIS A 235 4.74 -20.66 -4.00
N HIS A 236 5.27 -21.87 -4.17
CA HIS A 236 4.46 -23.07 -4.30
C HIS A 236 3.70 -23.36 -3.01
N ALA A 237 2.40 -23.60 -3.13
CA ALA A 237 1.60 -24.15 -2.04
C ALA A 237 0.49 -25.06 -2.56
N THR A 238 0.22 -26.13 -1.84
CA THR A 238 -0.81 -27.12 -2.18
C THR A 238 -2.22 -26.51 -2.15
N ASP A 239 -2.46 -25.58 -1.23
CA ASP A 239 -3.67 -24.77 -1.12
C ASP A 239 -3.55 -23.42 -1.87
N GLY A 240 -2.58 -23.32 -2.79
CA GLY A 240 -2.42 -22.18 -3.68
C GLY A 240 -3.42 -22.19 -4.84
N LEU A 241 -3.44 -21.08 -5.59
CA LEU A 241 -4.24 -20.96 -6.80
C LEU A 241 -3.46 -21.52 -8.01
N PRO A 242 -4.11 -22.22 -8.93
CA PRO A 242 -3.47 -22.64 -10.17
C PRO A 242 -3.02 -21.43 -10.98
N LEU A 243 -1.79 -21.47 -11.49
CA LEU A 243 -1.27 -20.49 -12.43
C LEU A 243 -1.66 -20.89 -13.85
N VAL A 244 -2.25 -19.94 -14.56
CA VAL A 244 -2.73 -20.09 -15.93
C VAL A 244 -2.03 -19.03 -16.79
N ILE A 245 -1.50 -19.45 -17.94
CA ILE A 245 -0.83 -18.54 -18.87
C ILE A 245 -1.76 -18.28 -20.06
N ASP A 246 -2.14 -17.02 -20.22
CA ASP A 246 -2.88 -16.54 -21.39
C ASP A 246 -1.87 -16.01 -22.42
N VAL A 247 -1.68 -16.75 -23.51
CA VAL A 247 -0.74 -16.41 -24.57
C VAL A 247 -1.50 -15.75 -25.71
N GLU A 248 -1.11 -14.52 -26.06
CA GLU A 248 -1.60 -13.82 -27.24
C GLU A 248 -0.46 -13.67 -28.25
N ARG A 249 -0.70 -14.07 -29.51
CA ARG A 249 0.28 -13.93 -30.59
C ARG A 249 -0.42 -13.76 -31.93
N ASN A 250 -0.10 -12.69 -32.65
CA ASN A 250 -0.61 -12.41 -33.99
C ASN A 250 -2.16 -12.49 -34.10
N GLY A 251 -2.88 -12.05 -33.07
CA GLY A 251 -4.35 -12.11 -33.01
C GLY A 251 -4.95 -13.47 -32.63
N ALA A 252 -4.12 -14.50 -32.40
CA ALA A 252 -4.56 -15.76 -31.79
C ALA A 252 -4.35 -15.72 -30.27
N ALA A 253 -5.34 -16.20 -29.52
CA ALA A 253 -5.29 -16.32 -28.06
C ALA A 253 -5.43 -17.78 -27.64
N SER A 254 -4.59 -18.23 -26.72
CA SER A 254 -4.65 -19.57 -26.12
C SER A 254 -4.44 -19.48 -24.62
N ARG A 255 -5.13 -20.35 -23.87
CA ARG A 255 -4.96 -20.50 -22.43
C ARG A 255 -4.25 -21.81 -22.12
N VAL A 256 -3.17 -21.73 -21.35
CA VAL A 256 -2.37 -22.89 -20.93
C VAL A 256 -2.52 -23.07 -19.42
N GLU A 257 -3.09 -24.21 -19.02
CA GLU A 257 -3.15 -24.62 -17.63
C GLU A 257 -1.92 -25.46 -17.30
N LEU A 258 -1.14 -25.04 -16.30
CA LEU A 258 0.14 -25.65 -15.95
C LEU A 258 0.00 -26.88 -15.01
N GLY A 259 -1.24 -27.26 -14.69
CA GLY A 259 -1.59 -28.39 -13.84
C GLY A 259 -1.33 -28.16 -12.34
N GLU A 260 -1.53 -29.22 -11.56
CA GLU A 260 -1.54 -29.17 -10.09
C GLU A 260 -0.19 -28.76 -9.44
N ARG A 261 0.93 -28.95 -10.14
CA ARG A 261 2.26 -28.57 -9.66
C ARG A 261 2.55 -27.07 -9.78
N ALA A 262 1.70 -26.33 -10.49
CA ALA A 262 1.82 -24.90 -10.71
C ALA A 262 0.80 -24.13 -9.86
N ARG A 263 0.65 -24.52 -8.60
CA ARG A 263 -0.15 -23.78 -7.62
C ARG A 263 0.71 -22.80 -6.85
N VAL A 264 0.28 -21.55 -6.82
CA VAL A 264 1.03 -20.44 -6.25
C VAL A 264 0.21 -19.78 -5.16
N VAL A 265 0.84 -19.47 -4.02
CA VAL A 265 0.23 -18.64 -2.98
C VAL A 265 -0.07 -17.27 -3.56
N PRO A 266 -1.32 -16.76 -3.50
CA PRO A 266 -1.68 -15.48 -4.10
C PRO A 266 -1.28 -14.29 -3.22
N SER A 267 -0.02 -14.28 -2.76
CA SER A 267 0.55 -13.19 -1.95
C SER A 267 0.93 -11.99 -2.82
N ASP A 268 1.06 -10.82 -2.21
CA ASP A 268 1.46 -9.61 -2.93
C ASP A 268 2.85 -9.76 -3.59
N ASP A 269 3.78 -10.47 -2.94
CA ASP A 269 5.11 -10.73 -3.51
C ASP A 269 5.01 -11.60 -4.77
N ALA A 270 4.21 -12.68 -4.73
CA ALA A 270 4.03 -13.56 -5.88
C ALA A 270 3.36 -12.82 -7.06
N ILE A 271 2.29 -12.05 -6.79
CA ILE A 271 1.62 -11.26 -7.82
C ILE A 271 2.55 -10.20 -8.41
N ARG A 272 3.35 -9.52 -7.58
CA ARG A 272 4.35 -8.54 -8.03
C ARG A 272 5.42 -9.18 -8.91
N MET A 273 5.96 -10.34 -8.52
CA MET A 273 6.94 -11.06 -9.32
C MET A 273 6.35 -11.49 -10.68
N LEU A 274 5.11 -11.99 -10.69
CA LEU A 274 4.44 -12.35 -11.95
C LEU A 274 4.17 -11.13 -12.84
N ARG A 275 3.80 -9.97 -12.26
CA ARG A 275 3.56 -8.73 -13.02
C ARG A 275 4.82 -8.27 -13.75
N ALA A 276 5.99 -8.41 -13.13
CA ALA A 276 7.27 -8.10 -13.78
C ALA A 276 7.54 -8.95 -15.04
N LEU A 277 6.88 -10.11 -15.17
CA LEU A 277 6.99 -11.01 -16.31
C LEU A 277 5.85 -10.84 -17.34
N ALA A 278 4.83 -10.04 -17.00
CA ALA A 278 3.60 -9.92 -17.78
C ALA A 278 3.71 -8.86 -18.89
N LEU A 279 2.86 -8.99 -19.91
CA LEU A 279 2.69 -7.96 -20.91
C LEU A 279 1.86 -6.79 -20.36
N GLY A 280 2.51 -5.70 -19.93
CA GLY A 280 1.80 -4.49 -19.49
C GLY A 280 1.01 -4.69 -18.19
N ASP A 281 1.65 -5.26 -17.17
CA ASP A 281 1.09 -5.51 -15.82
C ASP A 281 -0.18 -6.39 -15.79
N SER A 282 -0.39 -7.19 -16.83
CA SER A 282 -1.58 -8.04 -17.01
C SER A 282 -1.54 -9.34 -16.20
N VAL A 283 -1.44 -9.22 -14.87
CA VAL A 283 -1.65 -10.33 -13.93
C VAL A 283 -2.87 -10.08 -13.09
N GLN A 284 -3.75 -11.08 -13.05
CA GLN A 284 -5.02 -10.97 -12.35
C GLN A 284 -5.34 -12.26 -11.59
N VAL A 285 -5.84 -12.10 -10.36
CA VAL A 285 -6.57 -13.17 -9.70
C VAL A 285 -7.97 -13.21 -10.32
N LEU A 286 -8.34 -14.38 -10.83
CA LEU A 286 -9.68 -14.64 -11.37
C LEU A 286 -10.59 -15.06 -10.22
N PHE A 287 -11.73 -14.40 -10.06
CA PHE A 287 -12.74 -14.71 -9.04
C PHE A 287 -13.95 -15.40 -9.67
N GLN A 288 -14.85 -15.92 -8.82
CA GLN A 288 -15.99 -16.70 -9.28
C GLN A 288 -16.98 -15.93 -10.13
#